data_AF-A0A7X3MRZ2-F1
#
_entry.id   AF-A0A7X3MRZ2-F1
#
_cell.length_a   1.000
_cell.length_b   1.000
_cell.length_c   1.000
_cell.angle_alpha   90.00
_cell.angle_beta   90.00
_cell.angle_gamma   90.00
#
_symmetry.space_group_name_H-M   'P 1'
#
loop_
_entity.id
_entity.type
_entity.pdbx_description
1 polymer ?
#
loop_
_entity_poly.entity_id
_entity_poly.type
_entity_poly.pdbx_seq_one_letter_code
_entity_poly.pdbx_strand_id
1 'polypeptide(L)' 'MEGYSWWRSEITYQIYPCSFQGADGDGVGGLRGSITRFDYLVNLGGDSIWISPIYPSPMADFGYDVSDYCSG' A
#
# COMPACT_ATOMS: atom_id res chain seq x y z
N MET A 1 -14.78 29.00 9.21
CA MET A 1 -13.42 28.49 8.94
C MET A 1 -13.59 27.41 7.89
N GLU A 2 -13.20 27.66 6.64
CA GLU A 2 -13.12 26.58 5.66
C GLU A 2 -12.06 25.60 6.16
N GLY A 3 -12.47 24.35 6.42
CA GLY A 3 -11.53 23.29 6.76
C GLY A 3 -10.63 23.05 5.56
N TYR A 4 -9.31 23.14 5.75
CA TYR A 4 -8.35 22.76 4.73
C TYR A 4 -8.62 21.32 4.28
N SER A 5 -8.52 21.07 2.97
CA SER A 5 -8.62 19.70 2.45
C SER A 5 -7.51 18.84 3.05
N TRP A 6 -7.86 17.66 3.57
CA TRP A 6 -6.97 16.77 4.32
C TRP A 6 -5.61 16.55 3.62
N TRP A 7 -5.64 16.26 2.31
CA TRP A 7 -4.46 15.99 1.49
C TRP A 7 -3.45 17.15 1.35
N ARG A 8 -3.81 18.39 1.71
CA ARG A 8 -2.93 19.56 1.56
C ARG A 8 -1.86 19.68 2.64
N SER A 9 -2.02 18.95 3.75
CA SER A 9 -1.14 19.08 4.92
C SER A 9 -0.69 17.75 5.50
N GLU A 10 -0.99 16.65 4.81
CA GLU A 10 -0.66 15.29 5.24
C GLU A 10 0.65 14.79 4.64
N ILE A 11 1.31 13.89 5.38
CA ILE A 11 2.46 13.12 4.90
C ILE A 11 1.96 11.77 4.37
N THR A 12 2.08 11.58 3.05
CA THR A 12 1.71 10.32 2.39
C THR A 12 2.94 9.41 2.21
N TYR A 13 2.84 8.17 2.69
CA TYR A 13 3.83 7.12 2.40
C TYR A 13 3.35 6.21 1.28
N GLN A 14 4.17 6.05 0.24
CA GLN A 14 3.89 5.08 -0.81
C GLN A 14 4.48 3.71 -0.45
N ILE A 15 3.69 2.65 -0.59
CA ILE A 15 4.09 1.28 -0.29
C ILE A 15 3.86 0.39 -1.51
N TYR A 16 4.88 -0.39 -1.85
CA TYR A 16 4.78 -1.51 -2.78
C TYR A 16 4.69 -2.82 -1.97
N PRO A 17 3.49 -3.43 -1.80
CA PRO A 17 3.27 -4.52 -0.85
C PRO A 17 4.18 -5.73 -1.06
N CYS A 18 4.41 -6.09 -2.33
CA CYS A 18 5.21 -7.24 -2.73
C CYS A 18 6.68 -7.17 -2.27
N SER A 19 7.20 -5.99 -1.92
CA SER A 19 8.57 -5.82 -1.44
C SER A 19 8.68 -5.18 -0.06
N PHE A 20 7.56 -4.87 0.60
CA PHE A 20 7.59 -4.15 1.86
C PHE A 20 7.82 -5.08 3.05
N GLN A 21 7.01 -6.14 3.19
CA GLN A 21 7.13 -7.10 4.28
C GLN A 21 6.51 -8.44 3.87
N GLY A 22 7.34 -9.49 3.82
CA GLY A 22 6.89 -10.88 3.69
C GLY A 22 6.10 -11.33 4.92
N ALA A 23 5.09 -12.18 4.72
CA ALA A 23 4.22 -12.68 5.79
C ALA A 23 4.41 -14.18 6.09
N ASP A 24 4.77 -14.98 5.10
CA ASP A 24 4.75 -16.45 5.14
C ASP A 24 6.01 -17.13 4.56
N GLY A 25 6.99 -16.35 4.09
CA GLY A 25 8.31 -16.85 3.71
C GLY A 25 8.42 -17.33 2.26
N ASP A 26 7.44 -17.03 1.42
CA ASP A 26 7.45 -17.31 -0.03
C ASP A 26 8.37 -16.38 -0.85
N GLY A 27 8.90 -15.32 -0.22
CA GLY A 27 9.76 -14.32 -0.84
C GLY A 27 9.03 -13.12 -1.42
N VAL A 28 7.70 -13.06 -1.31
CA VAL A 28 6.86 -11.96 -1.79
C VAL A 28 6.05 -11.38 -0.62
N GLY A 29 6.07 -10.06 -0.50
CA GLY A 29 5.23 -9.37 0.47
C GLY A 29 3.76 -9.34 0.08
N GLY A 30 2.91 -8.94 1.01
CA GLY A 30 1.49 -8.78 0.73
C GLY A 30 0.83 -7.82 1.70
N LEU A 31 -0.47 -7.61 1.53
CA LEU A 31 -1.21 -6.67 2.36
C LEU A 31 -1.17 -7.06 3.85
N ARG A 32 -1.28 -8.37 4.15
CA ARG A 32 -1.18 -8.89 5.53
C ARG A 32 0.15 -8.57 6.18
N GLY A 33 1.26 -8.74 5.47
CA GLY A 33 2.59 -8.38 5.96
C GLY A 33 2.73 -6.86 6.14
N SER A 34 2.17 -6.09 5.22
CA SER A 34 2.23 -4.62 5.23
C SER A 34 1.52 -4.02 6.44
N ILE A 35 0.35 -4.55 6.81
CA ILE A 35 -0.43 -4.09 7.98
C ILE A 35 0.39 -4.17 9.28
N THR A 36 1.24 -5.19 9.44
CA THR A 36 2.09 -5.34 10.63
C THR A 36 3.11 -4.22 10.82
N ARG A 37 3.32 -3.38 9.80
CA ARG A 37 4.25 -2.26 9.81
C ARG A 37 3.55 -0.90 9.83
N PHE A 38 2.23 -0.83 9.80
CA PHE A 38 1.53 0.45 9.74
C PHE A 38 1.75 1.29 11.00
N ASP A 39 1.83 0.67 12.18
CA ASP A 39 2.20 1.38 13.42
C ASP A 39 3.56 2.09 13.31
N TYR A 40 4.52 1.51 12.57
CA TYR A 40 5.80 2.15 12.31
C TYR A 40 5.65 3.41 11.44
N LEU A 41 4.78 3.38 10.42
CA LEU A 41 4.53 4.53 9.55
C LEU A 41 3.82 5.66 10.29
N VAL A 42 2.87 5.32 11.17
CA VAL A 42 2.22 6.29 12.06
C VAL A 42 3.26 6.95 12.98
N ASN A 43 4.16 6.16 13.57
CA ASN A 43 5.23 6.71 14.42
C ASN A 43 6.22 7.61 13.66
N LEU A 44 6.37 7.40 12.35
CA LEU A 44 7.20 8.26 11.49
C LEU A 44 6.49 9.59 11.12
N GLY A 45 5.19 9.69 11.41
CA GLY A 45 4.37 10.87 11.12
C GLY A 45 3.54 10.75 9.85
N GLY A 46 3.31 9.54 9.33
CA GLY A 46 2.47 9.31 8.17
C GLY A 46 0.98 9.43 8.50
N ASP A 47 0.25 10.19 7.68
CA ASP A 47 -1.20 10.39 7.82
C ASP A 47 -1.98 9.55 6.80
N SER A 48 -1.39 9.31 5.63
CA SER A 48 -2.00 8.54 4.54
C SER A 48 -1.02 7.58 3.88
N ILE A 49 -1.58 6.52 3.28
CA ILE A 49 -0.80 5.50 2.57
C ILE A 49 -1.29 5.43 1.13
N TRP A 50 -0.35 5.56 0.18
CA TRP A 50 -0.59 5.22 -1.22
C TRP A 50 -0.07 3.81 -1.49
N ILE A 51 -0.97 2.87 -1.76
CA ILE A 51 -0.61 1.48 -2.01
C ILE A 51 -0.54 1.26 -3.53
N SER A 52 0.55 0.67 -4.00
CA SER A 52 0.64 0.13 -5.37
C SER A 52 -0.42 -0.96 -5.62
N PRO A 53 -0.71 -1.35 -6.87
CA PRO A 53 -1.80 -2.29 -7.18
C PRO A 53 -1.75 -3.59 -6.36
N ILE A 54 -2.93 -4.01 -5.88
CA ILE A 54 -3.15 -5.29 -5.15
C ILE A 54 -4.21 -6.18 -5.82
N TYR A 55 -4.60 -5.84 -7.05
CA TYR A 55 -5.60 -6.57 -7.82
C TYR A 55 -4.97 -7.80 -8.49
N PRO A 56 -5.77 -8.80 -8.89
CA PRO A 56 -5.29 -9.85 -9.77
C PRO A 56 -4.65 -9.28 -11.03
N SER A 57 -3.50 -9.85 -11.37
CA SER A 57 -2.67 -9.40 -12.48
C SER A 57 -1.82 -10.57 -13.00
N PRO A 58 -1.57 -10.64 -14.32
CA PRO A 58 -0.54 -11.51 -14.91
C PRO A 58 0.89 -11.14 -14.49
N MET A 59 1.09 -9.99 -13.85
CA MET A 59 2.37 -9.47 -13.36
C MET A 59 3.38 -9.14 -14.46
N ALA A 60 2.92 -8.82 -15.66
CA ALA A 60 3.78 -8.33 -16.75
C ALA A 60 4.27 -6.89 -16.50
N ASP A 61 3.55 -6.12 -15.69
CA ASP A 61 3.90 -4.76 -15.25
C ASP A 61 3.68 -4.60 -13.73
N PHE A 62 4.14 -5.58 -12.95
CA PHE A 62 4.17 -5.52 -11.48
C PHE A 62 2.84 -5.13 -10.82
N GLY A 63 1.73 -5.60 -11.39
CA GLY A 63 0.38 -5.38 -10.87
C GLY A 63 -0.38 -4.23 -11.54
N TYR A 64 0.27 -3.41 -12.37
CA TYR A 64 -0.43 -2.36 -13.14
C TYR A 64 -1.19 -2.93 -14.35
N ASP A 65 -0.82 -4.12 -14.83
CA ASP A 65 -1.56 -4.92 -15.80
C ASP A 65 -2.69 -5.70 -15.10
N VAL A 66 -3.73 -4.98 -14.67
CA VAL A 66 -4.87 -5.56 -13.93
C VAL A 66 -5.74 -6.45 -14.82
N SER A 67 -6.07 -7.66 -14.35
CA SER A 67 -6.97 -8.58 -15.03
C SER A 67 -8.42 -8.52 -14.53
N ASP A 68 -8.63 -8.14 -13.26
CA ASP A 68 -9.95 -7.94 -12.66
C ASP A 68 -9.88 -6.84 -11.58
N TYR A 69 -10.67 -5.78 -11.76
CA TYR A 69 -10.70 -4.63 -10.85
C TYR A 69 -11.66 -4.81 -9.66
N CYS A 70 -12.53 -5.82 -9.69
CA CYS A 70 -13.63 -5.99 -8.72
C CYS A 70 -13.44 -7.18 -7.79
N SER A 71 -12.50 -8.08 -8.11
CA SER A 71 -12.11 -9.20 -7.26
C SER A 71 -11.28 -8.75 -6.06
N GLY A 72 -11.66 -9.18 -4.85
CA GLY A 72 -10.96 -8.91 -3.59
C GLY A 72 -11.28 -9.95 -2.52
#